data_AF-A0A7Y3SDR3-F1
#
_entry.id   AF-A0A7Y3SDR3-F1
#
_cell.length_a   1.000
_cell.length_b   1.000
_cell.length_c   1.000
_cell.angle_alpha   90.00
_cell.angle_beta   90.00
_cell.angle_gamma   90.00
#
_symmetry.space_group_name_H-M   'P 1'
#
loop_
_entity.id
_entity.type
_entity.pdbx_description
1 polymer ?
#
loop_
_entity_poly.entity_id
_entity_poly.type
_entity_poly.pdbx_seq_one_letter_code
_entity_poly.pdbx_strand_id
1 'polypeptide(L)'
;MRLKLVTATSLLALCLVTTAQGVEINQDGANAVKETLTKLLPEDLAKSGLITVNPAGTRYEIIYNLAKLFAKADPATFAINGLTPFSMFATPLDSGLWNIEGDNNLNVSGHFKGPDQKPTDFSYSIASVVYTGVFDPAISYLRSGTFTGKDIKVTSKSETEEVHASIAGIDQKLSSMDSAGGNGRIDFAGSGSMSTFVEQVSGLQMPPVEIRADSIDFEAKVNGLPAKQIREIVLFVLEHLEEKELSPENSDKIKGMLKQAFPLLASFSETIGVNNLTVSSQMGNGGAKAFDYNVAVDGPSDAMRFGFGMNAQDISLDTPLMPASYSPFLPTSFELQLAMPNLDFASFGDALMAVDFSSAEAPETSGEEMAKKFFRDGRLVVEFPKVSAKSDVYDLDMTGKIEGRVDTEKDYSMEATILARDLDKTIAAVQELAKTDPDLSQVSFGIMMVKGFAKTDADGRSRWDISVSRDGAVAVNGQQIKGPDGPDQDQGLETEQEPDQGQDAAPAPPQQP
;
A
#
# COMPACT_ATOMS: atom_id res chain seq x y z
N MET A 1 -6.55 7.27 13.46
CA MET A 1 -5.69 8.47 13.49
C MET A 1 -4.37 8.30 12.74
N ARG A 2 -3.83 7.08 12.54
CA ARG A 2 -2.58 6.85 11.81
C ARG A 2 -2.58 7.36 10.34
N LEU A 3 -3.72 7.37 9.66
CA LEU A 3 -3.87 7.99 8.33
C LEU A 3 -3.97 9.53 8.34
N LYS A 4 -4.23 10.17 9.49
CA LYS A 4 -4.46 11.62 9.57
C LYS A 4 -3.17 12.44 9.72
N LEU A 5 -2.06 11.80 10.14
CA LEU A 5 -0.77 12.48 10.24
C LEU A 5 -0.09 12.63 8.86
N VAL A 6 -0.28 11.66 7.96
CA VAL A 6 0.19 11.74 6.56
C VAL A 6 -0.52 12.89 5.81
N THR A 7 -1.74 13.23 6.23
CA THR A 7 -2.49 14.36 5.68
C THR A 7 -1.84 15.72 5.96
N ALA A 8 -1.01 15.85 7.02
CA ALA A 8 -0.31 17.10 7.32
C ALA A 8 0.84 17.38 6.34
N THR A 9 1.49 16.34 5.80
CA THR A 9 2.47 16.49 4.71
C THR A 9 1.77 16.73 3.36
N SER A 10 0.56 16.17 3.15
CA SER A 10 -0.26 16.46 1.96
C SER A 10 -0.82 17.89 1.90
N LEU A 11 -0.95 18.56 3.05
CA LEU A 11 -1.45 19.95 3.14
C LEU A 11 -0.52 20.98 2.49
N LEU A 12 0.77 20.68 2.33
CA LEU A 12 1.71 21.52 1.58
C LEU A 12 1.57 21.37 0.06
N ALA A 13 0.84 20.35 -0.43
CA ALA A 13 0.68 20.08 -1.87
C ALA A 13 -0.65 20.57 -2.47
N LEU A 14 -1.61 21.07 -1.67
CA LEU A 14 -2.97 21.38 -2.14
C LEU A 14 -3.46 22.83 -1.94
N CYS A 15 -2.57 23.80 -1.78
CA CYS A 15 -2.93 25.21 -1.99
C CYS A 15 -2.58 25.62 -3.43
N LEU A 16 -3.47 25.23 -4.33
CA LEU A 16 -3.42 25.38 -5.78
C LEU A 16 -3.34 26.86 -6.17
N VAL A 17 -2.19 27.32 -6.67
CA VAL A 17 -2.12 28.60 -7.41
C VAL A 17 -2.76 28.39 -8.78
N THR A 18 -3.97 28.90 -8.97
CA THR A 18 -4.64 28.97 -10.27
C THR A 18 -4.42 30.34 -10.90
N THR A 19 -3.92 30.33 -12.14
CA THR A 19 -3.91 31.45 -13.12
C THR A 19 -3.47 32.81 -12.56
N ALA A 20 -2.17 32.94 -12.37
CA ALA A 20 -1.51 34.23 -12.21
C ALA A 20 -0.45 34.35 -13.32
N GLN A 21 -0.87 34.38 -14.59
CA GLN A 21 0.04 34.84 -15.65
C GLN A 21 0.18 36.36 -15.52
N GLY A 22 1.42 36.83 -15.41
CA GLY A 22 1.73 38.27 -15.50
C GLY A 22 1.32 39.11 -14.28
N VAL A 23 1.30 38.53 -13.09
CA VAL A 23 1.00 39.32 -11.89
C VAL A 23 2.22 40.18 -11.55
N GLU A 24 2.07 41.50 -11.69
CA GLU A 24 3.07 42.45 -11.23
C GLU A 24 3.36 42.27 -9.74
N ILE A 25 4.63 42.29 -9.35
CA ILE A 25 5.05 42.18 -7.95
C ILE A 25 4.68 43.47 -7.20
N ASN A 26 3.42 43.52 -6.75
CA ASN A 26 2.82 44.63 -6.04
C ASN A 26 1.68 44.10 -5.13
N GLN A 27 1.03 44.99 -4.39
CA GLN A 27 0.00 44.59 -3.42
C GLN A 27 -1.24 43.97 -4.09
N ASP A 28 -1.64 44.45 -5.27
CA ASP A 28 -2.78 43.90 -6.01
C ASP A 28 -2.49 42.46 -6.43
N GLY A 29 -1.26 42.20 -6.85
CA GLY A 29 -0.79 40.88 -7.18
C GLY A 29 -0.74 39.93 -5.98
N ALA A 30 -0.26 40.42 -4.84
CA ALA A 30 -0.29 39.65 -3.60
C ALA A 30 -1.74 39.30 -3.19
N ASN A 31 -2.68 40.25 -3.36
CA ASN A 31 -4.10 40.01 -3.10
C ASN A 31 -4.68 38.93 -4.03
N ALA A 32 -4.34 38.95 -5.33
CA ALA A 32 -4.78 37.94 -6.29
C ALA A 32 -4.26 36.54 -5.96
N VAL A 33 -2.97 36.43 -5.59
CA VAL A 33 -2.38 35.17 -5.14
C VAL A 33 -3.09 34.68 -3.87
N LYS A 34 -3.32 35.56 -2.89
CA LYS A 34 -4.04 35.23 -1.65
C LYS A 34 -5.46 34.72 -1.95
N GLU A 35 -6.22 35.44 -2.78
CA GLU A 35 -7.59 35.07 -3.15
C GLU A 35 -7.63 33.66 -3.72
N THR A 36 -6.69 33.36 -4.62
CA THR A 36 -6.54 32.04 -5.22
C THR A 36 -6.25 30.95 -4.18
N LEU A 37 -5.28 31.18 -3.28
CA LEU A 37 -4.92 30.23 -2.22
C LEU A 37 -6.06 29.98 -1.21
N THR A 38 -6.94 30.97 -1.03
CA THR A 38 -8.05 30.89 -0.07
C THR A 38 -9.38 30.46 -0.67
N LYS A 39 -9.47 30.32 -2.00
CA LYS A 39 -10.72 30.07 -2.74
C LYS A 39 -11.47 28.81 -2.29
N LEU A 40 -10.74 27.76 -1.90
CA LEU A 40 -11.32 26.47 -1.48
C LEU A 40 -11.44 26.32 0.04
N LEU A 41 -11.07 27.35 0.80
CA LEU A 41 -11.20 27.32 2.25
C LEU A 41 -12.62 27.71 2.66
N PRO A 42 -13.15 27.13 3.75
CA PRO A 42 -14.33 27.66 4.42
C PRO A 42 -14.19 29.17 4.67
N GLU A 43 -15.29 29.91 4.52
CA GLU A 43 -15.28 31.38 4.52
C GLU A 43 -14.65 31.97 5.79
N ASP A 44 -14.88 31.33 6.94
CA ASP A 44 -14.32 31.71 8.23
C ASP A 44 -12.79 31.54 8.27
N LEU A 45 -12.26 30.44 7.71
CA LEU A 45 -10.82 30.19 7.62
C LEU A 45 -10.16 31.11 6.58
N ALA A 46 -10.79 31.32 5.42
CA ALA A 46 -10.32 32.23 4.38
C ALA A 46 -10.11 33.67 4.93
N LYS A 47 -10.99 34.11 5.84
CA LYS A 47 -10.95 35.44 6.47
C LYS A 47 -10.14 35.49 7.78
N SER A 48 -9.71 34.35 8.32
CA SER A 48 -9.06 34.27 9.65
C SER A 48 -7.62 34.82 9.71
N GLY A 49 -7.02 35.10 8.55
CA GLY A 49 -5.58 35.38 8.43
C GLY A 49 -4.71 34.12 8.44
N LEU A 50 -5.29 32.95 8.16
CA LEU A 50 -4.55 31.69 7.97
C LEU A 50 -3.49 31.82 6.87
N ILE A 51 -3.82 32.50 5.77
CA ILE A 51 -2.90 32.76 4.66
C ILE A 51 -2.76 34.27 4.49
N THR A 52 -1.51 34.74 4.44
CA THR A 52 -1.17 36.11 4.05
C THR A 52 -0.15 36.09 2.94
N VAL A 53 -0.23 37.06 2.03
CA VAL A 53 0.69 37.18 0.90
C VAL A 53 1.16 38.62 0.84
N ASN A 54 2.48 38.80 0.76
CA ASN A 54 3.12 40.11 0.73
C ASN A 54 4.08 40.19 -0.46
N PRO A 55 4.19 41.34 -1.14
CA PRO A 55 5.28 41.59 -2.07
C PRO A 55 6.62 41.62 -1.32
N ALA A 56 7.63 40.94 -1.85
CA ALA A 56 8.95 40.81 -1.24
C ALA A 56 10.04 40.94 -2.32
N GLY A 57 10.33 42.17 -2.75
CA GLY A 57 11.30 42.42 -3.83
C GLY A 57 10.75 41.99 -5.18
N THR A 58 11.31 40.93 -5.77
CA THR A 58 10.90 40.39 -7.09
C THR A 58 10.03 39.14 -6.99
N ARG A 59 9.49 38.85 -5.80
CA ARG A 59 8.73 37.63 -5.47
C ARG A 59 7.63 37.96 -4.48
N TYR A 60 6.75 37.00 -4.20
CA TYR A 60 5.82 37.06 -3.07
C TYR A 60 6.31 36.22 -1.92
N GLU A 61 6.11 36.71 -0.71
CA GLU A 61 6.16 35.91 0.51
C GLU A 61 4.75 35.45 0.85
N ILE A 62 4.54 34.14 0.95
CA ILE A 62 3.29 33.54 1.38
C ILE A 62 3.53 32.97 2.78
N ILE A 63 2.75 33.45 3.75
CA ILE A 63 2.88 33.05 5.16
C ILE A 63 1.61 32.30 5.58
N TYR A 64 1.81 31.10 6.11
CA TYR A 64 0.77 30.22 6.64
C TYR A 64 0.79 30.25 8.17
N ASN A 65 -0.23 30.86 8.79
CA ASN A 65 -0.42 30.88 10.23
C ASN A 65 -1.24 29.68 10.69
N LEU A 66 -0.57 28.53 10.84
CA LEU A 66 -1.21 27.25 11.14
C LEU A 66 -2.01 27.23 12.45
N ALA A 67 -1.69 28.11 13.41
CA ALA A 67 -2.46 28.25 14.65
C ALA A 67 -3.93 28.62 14.38
N LYS A 68 -4.25 29.27 13.25
CA LYS A 68 -5.61 29.63 12.87
C LYS A 68 -6.49 28.41 12.56
N LEU A 69 -5.91 27.28 12.16
CA LEU A 69 -6.66 26.02 11.94
C LEU A 69 -7.30 25.49 13.23
N PHE A 70 -6.70 25.80 14.38
CA PHE A 70 -7.11 25.28 15.68
C PHE A 70 -7.82 26.33 16.54
N ALA A 71 -8.17 27.50 15.98
CA ALA A 71 -8.78 28.60 16.73
C ALA A 71 -10.14 28.24 17.37
N LYS A 72 -10.84 27.24 16.83
CA LYS A 72 -12.12 26.73 17.34
C LYS A 72 -12.00 25.41 18.12
N ALA A 73 -10.79 24.89 18.31
CA ALA A 73 -10.61 23.65 19.06
C ALA A 73 -10.93 23.88 20.54
N ASP A 74 -11.61 22.92 21.17
CA ASP A 74 -11.85 22.95 22.62
C ASP A 74 -10.57 22.56 23.38
N PRO A 75 -9.95 23.48 24.15
CA PRO A 75 -8.72 23.20 24.90
C PRO A 75 -8.83 22.02 25.88
N ALA A 76 -10.04 21.69 26.33
CA ALA A 76 -10.29 20.56 27.23
C ALA A 76 -10.17 19.19 26.53
N THR A 77 -10.22 19.16 25.20
CA THR A 77 -10.11 17.94 24.38
C THR A 77 -8.89 17.96 23.47
N PHE A 78 -8.37 19.13 23.10
CA PHE A 78 -7.21 19.28 22.24
C PHE A 78 -6.48 20.58 22.54
N ALA A 79 -5.16 20.53 22.73
CA ALA A 79 -4.30 21.70 22.75
C ALA A 79 -3.01 21.43 21.99
N ILE A 80 -2.48 22.47 21.34
CA ILE A 80 -1.20 22.44 20.63
C ILE A 80 -0.46 23.75 20.86
N ASN A 81 0.83 23.63 21.16
CA ASN A 81 1.75 24.72 21.42
C ASN A 81 2.90 24.68 20.42
N GLY A 82 3.62 25.80 20.26
CA GLY A 82 4.82 25.88 19.42
C GLY A 82 4.58 26.04 17.92
N LEU A 83 3.32 26.21 17.49
CA LEU A 83 3.00 26.51 16.09
C LEU A 83 3.54 27.89 15.70
N THR A 84 4.60 27.90 14.91
CA THR A 84 5.13 29.09 14.25
C THR A 84 4.58 29.20 12.82
N PRO A 85 4.41 30.42 12.29
CA PRO A 85 4.04 30.59 10.88
C PRO A 85 5.08 29.95 9.95
N PHE A 86 4.61 29.30 8.89
CA PHE A 86 5.45 28.82 7.80
C PHE A 86 5.54 29.89 6.73
N SER A 87 6.73 30.13 6.18
CA SER A 87 6.93 31.07 5.07
C SER A 87 7.44 30.33 3.84
N MET A 88 6.92 30.72 2.69
CA MET A 88 7.41 30.30 1.38
C MET A 88 7.54 31.51 0.46
N PHE A 89 8.50 31.48 -0.44
CA PHE A 89 8.62 32.46 -1.49
C PHE A 89 8.15 31.89 -2.82
N ALA A 90 7.40 32.69 -3.57
CA ALA A 90 6.90 32.36 -4.90
C ALA A 90 7.32 33.43 -5.89
N THR A 91 8.10 33.06 -6.90
CA THR A 91 8.64 33.95 -7.93
C THR A 91 8.03 33.60 -9.28
N PRO A 92 7.23 34.48 -9.91
CA PRO A 92 6.72 34.23 -11.26
C PRO A 92 7.86 34.24 -12.28
N LEU A 93 7.74 33.41 -13.31
CA LEU A 93 8.67 33.31 -14.43
C LEU A 93 8.00 33.77 -15.72
N ASP A 94 8.80 34.22 -16.70
CA ASP A 94 8.32 34.64 -18.02
C ASP A 94 7.58 33.52 -18.78
N SER A 95 7.86 32.26 -18.45
CA SER A 95 7.17 31.08 -19.00
C SER A 95 5.75 30.88 -18.44
N GLY A 96 5.32 31.66 -17.45
CA GLY A 96 4.08 31.45 -16.70
C GLY A 96 4.18 30.41 -15.58
N LEU A 97 5.36 29.80 -15.41
CA LEU A 97 5.70 28.94 -14.28
C LEU A 97 6.13 29.76 -13.07
N TRP A 98 6.27 29.10 -11.92
CA TRP A 98 6.59 29.75 -10.66
C TRP A 98 7.70 29.01 -9.94
N ASN A 99 8.79 29.68 -9.61
CA ASN A 99 9.76 29.12 -8.66
C ASN A 99 9.17 29.24 -7.25
N ILE A 100 9.17 28.14 -6.51
CA ILE A 100 8.82 28.11 -5.10
C ILE A 100 10.04 27.68 -4.28
N GLU A 101 10.21 28.29 -3.11
CA GLU A 101 11.26 27.93 -2.18
C GLU A 101 10.84 28.21 -0.74
N GLY A 102 11.38 27.45 0.20
CA GLY A 102 11.17 27.68 1.62
C GLY A 102 12.20 26.97 2.48
N ASP A 103 12.42 27.54 3.64
CA ASP A 103 13.24 26.99 4.72
C ASP A 103 12.47 27.22 6.03
N ASN A 104 11.96 26.13 6.58
CA ASN A 104 11.07 26.16 7.73
C ASN A 104 11.52 25.14 8.77
N ASN A 105 11.01 25.29 9.98
CA ASN A 105 11.11 24.28 11.02
C ASN A 105 9.77 24.16 11.72
N LEU A 106 9.61 23.09 12.47
CA LEU A 106 8.43 22.89 13.30
C LEU A 106 8.86 22.28 14.62
N ASN A 107 8.33 22.78 15.72
CA ASN A 107 8.50 22.16 17.01
C ASN A 107 7.23 22.39 17.81
N VAL A 108 6.38 21.38 17.84
CA VAL A 108 5.08 21.43 18.49
C VAL A 108 4.96 20.38 19.56
N SER A 109 4.19 20.70 20.58
CA SER A 109 3.78 19.76 21.59
C SER A 109 2.34 20.04 22.01
N GLY A 110 1.65 19.03 22.48
CA GLY A 110 0.26 19.19 22.85
C GLY A 110 -0.33 17.96 23.49
N HIS A 111 -1.64 17.99 23.65
CA HIS A 111 -2.42 16.86 24.12
C HIS A 111 -3.72 16.76 23.35
N PHE A 112 -4.26 15.55 23.27
CA PHE A 112 -5.60 15.32 22.76
C PHE A 112 -6.31 14.22 23.56
N LYS A 113 -7.64 14.20 23.54
CA LYS A 113 -8.45 13.11 24.10
C LYS A 113 -8.90 12.16 23.01
N GLY A 114 -8.64 10.87 23.20
CA GLY A 114 -9.14 9.81 22.35
C GLY A 114 -10.64 9.55 22.53
N PRO A 115 -11.22 8.60 21.77
CA PRO A 115 -12.60 8.15 21.96
C PRO A 115 -12.90 7.66 23.39
N ASP A 116 -11.89 7.16 24.09
CA ASP A 116 -11.92 6.73 25.49
C ASP A 116 -11.86 7.89 26.50
N GLN A 117 -11.85 9.15 26.02
CA GLN A 117 -11.76 10.38 26.81
C GLN A 117 -10.46 10.53 27.62
N LYS A 118 -9.47 9.68 27.38
CA LYS A 118 -8.17 9.74 28.06
C LYS A 118 -7.21 10.67 27.33
N PRO A 119 -6.39 11.44 28.06
CA PRO A 119 -5.40 12.31 27.44
C PRO A 119 -4.26 11.49 26.84
N THR A 120 -3.78 11.96 25.69
CA THR A 120 -2.53 11.52 25.06
C THR A 120 -1.71 12.76 24.77
N ASP A 121 -0.52 12.82 25.35
CA ASP A 121 0.47 13.86 25.09
C ASP A 121 1.25 13.52 23.82
N PHE A 122 1.63 14.53 23.05
CA PHE A 122 2.47 14.35 21.87
C PHE A 122 3.50 15.47 21.74
N SER A 123 4.61 15.14 21.10
CA SER A 123 5.52 16.12 20.51
C SER A 123 5.87 15.75 19.09
N TYR A 124 6.08 16.76 18.26
CA TYR A 124 6.51 16.60 16.88
C TYR A 124 7.49 17.71 16.54
N SER A 125 8.68 17.35 16.10
CA SER A 125 9.67 18.33 15.67
C SER A 125 10.32 17.96 14.35
N ILE A 126 10.63 18.98 13.56
CA ILE A 126 11.54 18.92 12.42
C ILE A 126 12.50 20.10 12.56
N ALA A 127 13.80 19.85 12.67
CA ALA A 127 14.78 20.92 12.88
C ALA A 127 14.92 21.83 11.65
N SER A 128 14.79 21.26 10.44
CA SER A 128 14.83 22.00 9.20
C SER A 128 14.08 21.24 8.09
N VAL A 129 13.30 21.98 7.32
CA VAL A 129 12.62 21.57 6.10
C VAL A 129 12.97 22.58 5.02
N VAL A 130 13.81 22.18 4.06
CA VAL A 130 14.20 23.02 2.94
C VAL A 130 13.65 22.43 1.66
N TYR A 131 13.00 23.26 0.86
CA TYR A 131 12.48 22.85 -0.43
C TYR A 131 12.65 23.92 -1.50
N THR A 132 12.81 23.46 -2.74
CA THR A 132 12.73 24.30 -3.93
C THR A 132 11.96 23.54 -5.00
N GLY A 133 11.26 24.25 -5.89
CA GLY A 133 10.57 23.62 -7.00
C GLY A 133 10.08 24.60 -8.04
N VAL A 134 9.62 24.06 -9.16
CA VAL A 134 9.00 24.80 -10.25
C VAL A 134 7.54 24.38 -10.31
N PHE A 135 6.64 25.27 -9.92
CA PHE A 135 5.21 25.09 -9.96
C PHE A 135 4.63 25.51 -11.32
N ASP A 136 3.75 24.67 -11.85
CA ASP A 136 2.99 24.92 -13.07
C ASP A 136 1.50 25.10 -12.74
N PRO A 137 0.97 26.34 -12.83
CA PRO A 137 -0.45 26.61 -12.61
C PRO A 137 -1.41 25.84 -13.54
N ALA A 138 -0.97 25.42 -14.72
CA ALA A 138 -1.80 24.71 -15.69
C ALA A 138 -2.17 23.30 -15.23
N ILE A 139 -1.26 22.61 -14.54
CA ILE A 139 -1.49 21.30 -13.92
C ILE A 139 -1.69 21.40 -12.40
N SER A 140 -1.51 22.61 -11.85
CA SER A 140 -1.54 22.92 -10.42
C SER A 140 -0.64 22.00 -9.58
N TYR A 141 0.53 21.73 -10.12
CA TYR A 141 1.52 20.84 -9.50
C TYR A 141 2.93 21.22 -9.95
N LEU A 142 3.94 20.54 -9.40
CA LEU A 142 5.34 20.82 -9.69
C LEU A 142 5.84 20.11 -10.94
N ARG A 143 6.55 20.84 -11.80
CA ARG A 143 7.40 20.34 -12.89
C ARG A 143 8.72 19.78 -12.38
N SER A 144 9.22 20.33 -11.28
CA SER A 144 10.35 19.77 -10.54
C SER A 144 10.31 20.19 -9.08
N GLY A 145 10.93 19.40 -8.21
CA GLY A 145 11.07 19.74 -6.80
C GLY A 145 12.19 18.97 -6.13
N THR A 146 12.82 19.60 -5.15
CA THR A 146 13.75 18.98 -4.20
C THR A 146 13.30 19.31 -2.80
N PHE A 147 13.20 18.31 -1.93
CA PHE A 147 12.72 18.45 -0.56
C PHE A 147 13.69 17.76 0.37
N THR A 148 14.09 18.46 1.42
CA THR A 148 14.97 17.91 2.45
C THR A 148 14.40 18.17 3.83
N GLY A 149 14.53 17.20 4.73
CA GLY A 149 14.11 17.28 6.12
C GLY A 149 15.23 16.80 7.04
N LYS A 150 15.40 17.42 8.20
CA LYS A 150 16.43 17.04 9.18
C LYS A 150 15.88 16.91 10.60
N ASP A 151 16.40 15.93 11.33
CA ASP A 151 16.11 15.67 12.73
C ASP A 151 14.61 15.64 13.03
N ILE A 152 13.89 14.77 12.33
CA ILE A 152 12.46 14.58 12.54
C ILE A 152 12.28 13.70 13.77
N LYS A 153 11.45 14.13 14.71
CA LYS A 153 11.16 13.39 15.94
C LYS A 153 9.68 13.45 16.25
N VAL A 154 9.13 12.33 16.68
CA VAL A 154 7.75 12.18 17.11
C VAL A 154 7.76 11.48 18.45
N THR A 155 7.02 12.01 19.41
CA THR A 155 6.72 11.30 20.64
C THR A 155 5.22 11.32 20.87
N SER A 156 4.68 10.22 21.38
CA SER A 156 3.28 10.12 21.81
C SER A 156 3.22 9.29 23.07
N LYS A 157 2.49 9.76 24.07
CA LYS A 157 2.37 9.11 25.38
C LYS A 157 0.94 9.18 25.87
N SER A 158 0.33 8.01 26.04
CA SER A 158 -0.95 7.83 26.72
C SER A 158 -0.72 7.14 28.07
N GLU A 159 -1.80 6.84 28.80
CA GLU A 159 -1.71 6.04 30.02
C GLU A 159 -1.18 4.61 29.76
N THR A 160 -1.42 4.06 28.58
CA THR A 160 -1.18 2.64 28.28
C THR A 160 -0.03 2.39 27.33
N GLU A 161 0.36 3.38 26.53
CA GLU A 161 1.29 3.24 25.41
C GLU A 161 2.17 4.49 25.27
N GLU A 162 3.43 4.28 24.94
CA GLU A 162 4.41 5.31 24.62
C GLU A 162 5.15 4.94 23.33
N VAL A 163 5.21 5.89 22.41
CA VAL A 163 5.85 5.77 21.09
C VAL A 163 6.87 6.89 20.94
N HIS A 164 8.08 6.53 20.51
CA HIS A 164 9.12 7.46 20.08
C HIS A 164 9.56 7.08 18.67
N ALA A 165 9.56 8.03 17.74
CA ALA A 165 10.09 7.80 16.41
C ALA A 165 11.04 8.93 16.01
N SER A 166 12.08 8.60 15.26
CA SER A 166 13.01 9.58 14.72
C SER A 166 13.53 9.20 13.34
N ILE A 167 13.82 10.22 12.53
CA ILE A 167 14.48 10.12 11.24
C ILE A 167 15.56 11.21 11.22
N ALA A 168 16.81 10.84 10.91
CA ALA A 168 17.91 11.80 10.90
C ALA A 168 17.81 12.75 9.69
N GLY A 169 17.50 12.21 8.52
CA GLY A 169 17.41 12.98 7.29
C GLY A 169 16.43 12.38 6.29
N ILE A 170 15.75 13.24 5.55
CA ILE A 170 14.94 12.89 4.38
C ILE A 170 15.45 13.71 3.21
N ASP A 171 15.62 13.08 2.05
CA ASP A 171 15.95 13.73 0.78
C ASP A 171 15.00 13.20 -0.29
N GLN A 172 14.33 14.09 -1.01
CA GLN A 172 13.36 13.72 -2.06
C GLN A 172 13.52 14.60 -3.29
N LYS A 173 13.26 14.02 -4.45
CA LYS A 173 13.20 14.67 -5.74
C LYS A 173 11.89 14.31 -6.43
N LEU A 174 11.36 15.28 -7.16
CA LEU A 174 10.18 15.15 -7.98
C LEU A 174 10.46 15.77 -9.34
N SER A 175 9.91 15.16 -10.38
CA SER A 175 9.88 15.71 -11.73
C SER A 175 8.56 15.38 -12.39
N SER A 176 8.08 16.28 -13.24
CA SER A 176 6.96 16.01 -14.14
C SER A 176 7.16 16.65 -15.50
N MET A 177 6.70 15.96 -16.53
CA MET A 177 6.83 16.40 -17.93
C MET A 177 5.58 16.03 -18.72
N ASP A 178 5.34 16.73 -19.82
CA ASP A 178 4.26 16.35 -20.72
C ASP A 178 4.55 14.98 -21.33
N SER A 179 3.56 14.10 -21.31
CA SER A 179 3.70 12.74 -21.81
C SER A 179 3.95 12.76 -23.32
N ALA A 180 4.81 11.84 -23.80
CA ALA A 180 5.26 11.80 -25.19
C ALA A 180 4.11 11.68 -26.22
N GLY A 181 2.92 11.21 -25.80
CA GLY A 181 1.74 11.09 -26.64
C GLY A 181 1.05 12.42 -27.01
N GLY A 182 1.46 13.56 -26.44
CA GLY A 182 0.94 14.89 -26.84
C GLY A 182 -0.54 15.14 -26.55
N ASN A 183 -1.15 14.34 -25.66
CA ASN A 183 -2.58 14.36 -25.33
C ASN A 183 -2.92 15.19 -24.09
N GLY A 184 -1.99 16.04 -23.63
CA GLY A 184 -2.16 16.86 -22.42
C GLY A 184 -2.05 16.08 -21.10
N ARG A 185 -1.60 14.82 -21.14
CA ARG A 185 -1.28 14.03 -19.94
C ARG A 185 0.15 14.27 -19.49
N ILE A 186 0.39 13.98 -18.21
CA ILE A 186 1.66 14.27 -17.52
C ILE A 186 2.28 12.98 -17.01
N ASP A 187 3.58 12.84 -17.22
CA ASP A 187 4.41 11.80 -16.62
C ASP A 187 5.08 12.37 -15.37
N PHE A 188 5.01 11.65 -14.26
CA PHE A 188 5.58 11.97 -12.96
C PHE A 188 6.65 10.96 -12.59
N ALA A 189 7.76 11.43 -12.02
CA ALA A 189 8.75 10.59 -11.38
C ALA A 189 9.21 11.23 -10.07
N GLY A 190 9.21 10.43 -9.01
CA GLY A 190 9.68 10.80 -7.68
C GLY A 190 10.70 9.79 -7.17
N SER A 191 11.68 10.26 -6.41
CA SER A 191 12.67 9.40 -5.76
C SER A 191 13.14 10.03 -4.47
N GLY A 192 13.53 9.24 -3.48
CA GLY A 192 14.13 9.78 -2.28
C GLY A 192 14.66 8.72 -1.34
N SER A 193 15.21 9.20 -0.23
CA SER A 193 15.77 8.37 0.83
C SER A 193 15.45 8.97 2.20
N MET A 194 15.19 8.11 3.17
CA MET A 194 15.14 8.44 4.60
C MET A 194 16.32 7.76 5.27
N SER A 195 16.98 8.43 6.22
CA SER A 195 18.17 7.90 6.90
C SER A 195 17.96 7.77 8.41
N THR A 196 18.54 6.71 8.98
CA THR A 196 18.53 6.42 10.42
C THR A 196 17.11 6.46 10.98
N PHE A 197 16.22 5.62 10.44
CA PHE A 197 14.89 5.43 10.98
C PHE A 197 14.98 4.64 12.29
N VAL A 198 14.31 5.14 13.32
CA VAL A 198 14.13 4.44 14.60
C VAL A 198 12.70 4.66 15.06
N GLU A 199 11.99 3.61 15.43
CA GLU A 199 10.70 3.65 16.12
C GLU A 199 10.76 2.72 17.34
N GLN A 200 10.41 3.25 18.50
CA GLN A 200 10.32 2.53 19.75
C GLN A 200 8.89 2.61 20.26
N VAL A 201 8.27 1.46 20.48
CA VAL A 201 6.91 1.32 21.03
C VAL A 201 6.98 0.57 22.35
N SER A 202 6.25 1.04 23.35
CA SER A 202 6.15 0.37 24.65
C SER A 202 4.78 0.59 25.26
N GLY A 203 4.36 -0.28 26.18
CA GLY A 203 3.11 -0.11 26.91
C GLY A 203 3.08 -0.88 28.23
N LEU A 204 2.01 -0.71 28.99
CA LEU A 204 1.90 -1.31 30.35
C LEU A 204 2.07 -2.83 30.36
N GLN A 205 1.61 -3.51 29.31
CA GLN A 205 1.72 -4.97 29.14
C GLN A 205 2.63 -5.37 27.98
N MET A 206 3.21 -4.38 27.29
CA MET A 206 4.06 -4.59 26.12
C MET A 206 5.45 -4.04 26.43
N PRO A 207 6.45 -4.92 26.70
CA PRO A 207 7.83 -4.50 26.81
C PRO A 207 8.28 -3.71 25.58
N PRO A 208 9.26 -2.81 25.70
CA PRO A 208 9.72 -2.02 24.57
C PRO A 208 10.14 -2.87 23.37
N VAL A 209 9.64 -2.48 22.19
CA VAL A 209 10.04 -2.99 20.89
C VAL A 209 10.64 -1.83 20.12
N GLU A 210 11.85 -2.01 19.58
CA GLU A 210 12.53 -1.03 18.74
C GLU A 210 12.66 -1.56 17.31
N ILE A 211 12.25 -0.76 16.34
CA ILE A 211 12.42 -1.00 14.90
C ILE A 211 13.42 0.02 14.39
N ARG A 212 14.45 -0.42 13.66
CA ARG A 212 15.44 0.48 13.03
C ARG A 212 15.67 0.12 11.58
N ALA A 213 16.04 1.11 10.78
CA ALA A 213 16.63 0.93 9.47
C ALA A 213 17.68 2.02 9.22
N ASP A 214 18.79 1.68 8.57
CA ASP A 214 19.83 2.64 8.24
C ASP A 214 19.39 3.58 7.12
N SER A 215 18.70 3.03 6.11
CA SER A 215 17.99 3.82 5.12
C SER A 215 16.71 3.16 4.64
N ILE A 216 15.78 4.00 4.18
CA ILE A 216 14.60 3.61 3.41
C ILE A 216 14.62 4.41 2.12
N ASP A 217 14.86 3.74 1.01
CA ASP A 217 14.94 4.32 -0.32
C ASP A 217 13.63 4.07 -1.07
N PHE A 218 13.14 5.05 -1.82
CA PHE A 218 11.92 4.91 -2.60
C PHE A 218 12.05 5.53 -3.98
N GLU A 219 11.40 4.91 -4.96
CA GLU A 219 11.23 5.42 -6.32
C GLU A 219 9.80 5.16 -6.76
N ALA A 220 9.17 6.16 -7.38
CA ALA A 220 7.83 6.06 -7.94
C ALA A 220 7.75 6.73 -9.30
N LYS A 221 7.01 6.14 -10.24
CA LYS A 221 6.73 6.70 -11.56
C LYS A 221 5.27 6.50 -11.91
N VAL A 222 4.67 7.52 -12.50
CA VAL A 222 3.31 7.49 -13.04
C VAL A 222 3.34 8.08 -14.44
N ASN A 223 2.96 7.33 -15.45
CA ASN A 223 2.93 7.83 -16.82
C ASN A 223 1.50 8.05 -17.28
N GLY A 224 1.28 9.10 -18.07
CA GLY A 224 0.00 9.38 -18.71
C GLY A 224 -1.10 9.80 -17.74
N LEU A 225 -0.78 10.54 -16.67
CA LEU A 225 -1.79 11.03 -15.73
C LEU A 225 -2.57 12.22 -16.33
N PRO A 226 -3.92 12.21 -16.32
CA PRO A 226 -4.76 13.33 -16.75
C PRO A 226 -4.90 14.37 -15.62
N ALA A 227 -3.78 14.97 -15.19
CA ALA A 227 -3.72 15.83 -13.99
C ALA A 227 -4.73 16.99 -14.01
N LYS A 228 -4.93 17.61 -15.18
CA LYS A 228 -5.90 18.69 -15.37
C LYS A 228 -7.33 18.20 -15.14
N GLN A 229 -7.72 17.07 -15.74
CA GLN A 229 -9.06 16.51 -15.61
C GLN A 229 -9.33 16.06 -14.17
N ILE A 230 -8.35 15.45 -13.50
CA ILE A 230 -8.47 15.08 -12.08
C ILE A 230 -8.73 16.31 -11.21
N ARG A 231 -8.00 17.40 -11.44
CA ARG A 231 -8.25 18.67 -10.74
C ARG A 231 -9.67 19.19 -10.97
N GLU A 232 -10.14 19.19 -12.21
CA GLU A 232 -11.50 19.65 -12.56
C GLU A 232 -12.58 18.79 -11.88
N ILE A 233 -12.39 17.47 -11.82
CA ILE A 233 -13.25 16.54 -11.09
C ILE A 233 -13.29 16.86 -9.59
N VAL A 234 -12.13 17.09 -8.96
CA VAL A 234 -12.06 17.43 -7.53
C VAL A 234 -12.78 18.75 -7.25
N LEU A 235 -12.54 19.78 -8.06
CA LEU A 235 -13.21 21.08 -7.92
C LEU A 235 -14.72 20.93 -8.06
N PHE A 236 -15.18 20.14 -9.04
CA PHE A 236 -16.60 19.86 -9.22
C PHE A 236 -17.20 19.18 -7.98
N VAL A 237 -16.54 18.14 -7.44
CA VAL A 237 -17.02 17.45 -6.24
C VAL A 237 -17.09 18.42 -5.05
N LEU A 238 -16.06 19.24 -4.83
CA LEU A 238 -16.02 20.24 -3.76
C LEU A 238 -17.16 21.26 -3.86
N GLU A 239 -17.48 21.72 -5.07
CA GLU A 239 -18.57 22.67 -5.33
C GLU A 239 -19.96 22.10 -5.00
N HIS A 240 -20.11 20.76 -5.00
CA HIS A 240 -21.40 20.08 -4.82
C HIS A 240 -21.43 19.17 -3.57
N LEU A 241 -20.43 19.27 -2.68
CA LEU A 241 -20.31 18.39 -1.49
C LEU A 241 -21.51 18.48 -0.53
N GLU A 242 -22.17 19.62 -0.46
CA GLU A 242 -23.31 19.85 0.43
C GLU A 242 -24.65 19.46 -0.22
N GLU A 243 -24.65 19.17 -1.52
CA GLU A 243 -25.83 18.69 -2.23
C GLU A 243 -26.08 17.23 -1.88
N LYS A 244 -27.31 16.91 -1.46
CA LYS A 244 -27.70 15.53 -1.14
C LYS A 244 -27.74 14.63 -2.37
N GLU A 245 -28.10 15.22 -3.52
CA GLU A 245 -28.23 14.56 -4.80
C GLU A 245 -27.75 15.54 -5.88
N LEU A 246 -27.03 15.05 -6.87
CA LEU A 246 -26.64 15.86 -8.02
C LEU A 246 -27.84 16.03 -8.96
N SER A 247 -28.01 17.23 -9.49
CA SER A 247 -28.96 17.45 -10.59
C SER A 247 -28.61 16.56 -11.80
N PRO A 248 -29.59 16.19 -12.67
CA PRO A 248 -29.29 15.41 -13.87
C PRO A 248 -28.20 16.03 -14.76
N GLU A 249 -28.19 17.36 -14.90
CA GLU A 249 -27.16 18.09 -15.66
C GLU A 249 -25.77 17.94 -15.01
N ASN A 250 -25.69 18.04 -13.68
CA ASN A 250 -24.46 17.88 -12.93
C ASN A 250 -23.96 16.42 -12.94
N SER A 251 -24.88 15.45 -12.91
CA SER A 251 -24.59 14.02 -13.11
C SER A 251 -23.98 13.76 -14.49
N ASP A 252 -24.55 14.32 -15.56
CA ASP A 252 -24.00 14.21 -16.91
C ASP A 252 -22.63 14.89 -17.04
N LYS A 253 -22.46 16.05 -16.39
CA LYS A 253 -21.20 16.80 -16.38
C LYS A 253 -20.07 16.01 -15.74
N ILE A 254 -20.28 15.43 -14.55
CA ILE A 254 -19.24 14.63 -13.88
C ILE A 254 -18.93 13.35 -14.65
N LYS A 255 -19.93 12.69 -15.26
CA LYS A 255 -19.71 11.56 -16.18
C LYS A 255 -18.85 11.97 -17.37
N GLY A 256 -19.10 13.13 -17.96
CA GLY A 256 -18.30 13.69 -19.05
C GLY A 256 -16.85 13.93 -18.64
N MET A 257 -16.62 14.51 -17.46
CA MET A 257 -15.27 14.72 -16.91
C MET A 257 -14.55 13.39 -16.66
N LEU A 258 -15.22 12.41 -16.06
CA LEU A 258 -14.67 11.08 -15.83
C LEU A 258 -14.28 10.41 -17.14
N LYS A 259 -15.16 10.43 -18.16
CA LYS A 259 -14.85 9.87 -19.50
C LYS A 259 -13.59 10.46 -20.11
N GLN A 260 -13.34 11.76 -19.93
CA GLN A 260 -12.13 12.41 -20.43
C GLN A 260 -10.88 12.07 -19.62
N ALA A 261 -11.03 11.71 -18.35
CA ALA A 261 -9.92 11.29 -17.51
C ALA A 261 -9.48 9.85 -17.85
N PHE A 262 -10.40 8.94 -18.16
CA PHE A 262 -10.07 7.53 -18.40
C PHE A 262 -9.23 7.30 -19.69
N PRO A 263 -8.29 6.32 -19.69
CA PRO A 263 -7.77 5.63 -18.52
C PRO A 263 -7.00 6.57 -17.58
N LEU A 264 -7.12 6.37 -16.26
CA LEU A 264 -6.53 7.27 -15.26
C LEU A 264 -5.00 7.33 -15.30
N LEU A 265 -4.35 6.30 -15.82
CA LEU A 265 -2.90 6.23 -16.00
C LEU A 265 -2.57 5.25 -17.12
N ALA A 266 -1.41 5.43 -17.75
CA ALA A 266 -0.82 4.49 -18.70
C ALA A 266 0.07 3.47 -17.99
N SER A 267 0.82 3.90 -16.98
CA SER A 267 1.55 2.98 -16.10
C SER A 267 1.82 3.60 -14.73
N PHE A 268 2.05 2.75 -13.75
CA PHE A 268 2.49 3.07 -12.40
C PHE A 268 3.62 2.10 -12.02
N SER A 269 4.66 2.59 -11.36
CA SER A 269 5.64 1.73 -10.72
C SER A 269 6.10 2.35 -9.42
N GLU A 270 6.25 1.54 -8.39
CA GLU A 270 6.78 1.91 -7.08
C GLU A 270 7.80 0.88 -6.64
N THR A 271 8.89 1.33 -6.03
CA THR A 271 9.88 0.47 -5.38
C THR A 271 10.28 1.11 -4.06
N ILE A 272 10.32 0.31 -3.00
CA ILE A 272 10.79 0.69 -1.67
C ILE A 272 11.87 -0.32 -1.27
N GLY A 273 13.05 0.17 -0.90
CA GLY A 273 14.15 -0.62 -0.34
C GLY A 273 14.44 -0.19 1.09
N VAL A 274 14.61 -1.14 1.99
CA VAL A 274 14.93 -0.94 3.41
C VAL A 274 16.27 -1.60 3.70
N ASN A 275 17.24 -0.80 4.10
CA ASN A 275 18.60 -1.26 4.39
C ASN A 275 18.80 -1.43 5.90
N ASN A 276 19.36 -2.58 6.29
CA ASN A 276 19.65 -2.98 7.66
C ASN A 276 18.43 -2.84 8.58
N LEU A 277 17.32 -3.49 8.20
CA LEU A 277 16.13 -3.56 9.03
C LEU A 277 16.41 -4.42 10.27
N THR A 278 16.19 -3.86 11.45
CA THR A 278 16.28 -4.60 12.72
C THR A 278 15.03 -4.36 13.55
N VAL A 279 14.53 -5.41 14.19
CA VAL A 279 13.46 -5.39 15.19
C VAL A 279 14.03 -6.01 16.46
N SER A 280 14.13 -5.22 17.52
CA SER A 280 14.72 -5.61 18.80
C SER A 280 13.66 -5.58 19.89
N SER A 281 13.61 -6.61 20.72
CA SER A 281 12.68 -6.71 21.84
C SER A 281 13.31 -7.52 22.98
N GLN A 282 12.65 -7.55 24.14
CA GLN A 282 13.06 -8.46 25.22
C GLN A 282 12.96 -9.95 24.83
N MET A 283 12.15 -10.28 23.82
CA MET A 283 11.97 -11.64 23.31
C MET A 283 13.00 -12.02 22.24
N GLY A 284 13.94 -11.14 21.91
CA GLY A 284 14.96 -11.38 20.90
C GLY A 284 15.00 -10.31 19.82
N ASN A 285 15.93 -10.50 18.90
CA ASN A 285 16.22 -9.61 17.78
C ASN A 285 15.98 -10.34 16.47
N GLY A 286 15.40 -9.67 15.48
CA GLY A 286 15.28 -10.18 14.13
C GLY A 286 15.47 -9.07 13.11
N GLY A 287 15.64 -9.43 11.85
CA GLY A 287 15.86 -8.42 10.81
C GLY A 287 16.27 -9.00 9.47
N ALA A 288 16.57 -8.09 8.55
CA ALA A 288 17.14 -8.39 7.24
C ALA A 288 18.10 -7.27 6.85
N LYS A 289 19.19 -7.62 6.17
CA LYS A 289 20.16 -6.64 5.70
C LYS A 289 19.61 -5.81 4.54
N ALA A 290 18.82 -6.44 3.68
CA ALA A 290 18.08 -5.77 2.63
C ALA A 290 16.67 -6.35 2.58
N PHE A 291 15.68 -5.48 2.45
CA PHE A 291 14.30 -5.82 2.19
C PHE A 291 13.77 -4.87 1.13
N ASP A 292 13.30 -5.38 -0.01
CA ASP A 292 12.65 -4.55 -1.01
C ASP A 292 11.25 -5.01 -1.34
N TYR A 293 10.44 -4.05 -1.75
CA TYR A 293 9.08 -4.22 -2.24
C TYR A 293 8.91 -3.43 -3.53
N ASN A 294 8.22 -4.00 -4.52
CA ASN A 294 7.86 -3.29 -5.74
C ASN A 294 6.42 -3.58 -6.19
N VAL A 295 5.80 -2.56 -6.78
CA VAL A 295 4.50 -2.64 -7.46
C VAL A 295 4.66 -2.10 -8.87
N ALA A 296 3.99 -2.71 -9.83
CA ALA A 296 3.85 -2.15 -11.16
C ALA A 296 2.43 -2.35 -11.69
N VAL A 297 1.94 -1.37 -12.43
CA VAL A 297 0.75 -1.48 -13.28
C VAL A 297 1.12 -0.93 -14.64
N ASP A 298 1.01 -1.74 -15.69
CA ASP A 298 1.38 -1.32 -17.04
C ASP A 298 0.62 -2.11 -18.11
N GLY A 299 0.59 -1.59 -19.34
CA GLY A 299 -0.07 -2.22 -20.48
C GLY A 299 -1.19 -1.36 -21.07
N PRO A 300 -1.84 -1.83 -22.15
CA PRO A 300 -3.01 -1.16 -22.71
C PRO A 300 -4.19 -1.27 -21.72
N SER A 301 -5.11 -0.30 -21.73
CA SER A 301 -6.21 -0.22 -20.76
C SER A 301 -7.16 -1.42 -20.77
N ASP A 302 -7.19 -2.20 -21.84
CA ASP A 302 -8.03 -3.37 -21.99
C ASP A 302 -7.26 -4.68 -21.66
N ALA A 303 -5.96 -4.62 -21.40
CA ALA A 303 -5.14 -5.74 -20.97
C ALA A 303 -3.99 -5.29 -20.05
N MET A 304 -4.33 -4.57 -18.97
CA MET A 304 -3.37 -4.13 -17.96
C MET A 304 -2.77 -5.32 -17.22
N ARG A 305 -1.51 -5.20 -16.84
CA ARG A 305 -0.80 -6.13 -15.96
C ARG A 305 -0.59 -5.45 -14.61
N PHE A 306 -1.00 -6.11 -13.53
CA PHE A 306 -0.58 -5.79 -12.18
C PHE A 306 0.59 -6.70 -11.79
N GLY A 307 1.64 -6.14 -11.21
CA GLY A 307 2.82 -6.86 -10.71
C GLY A 307 3.14 -6.46 -9.27
N PHE A 308 3.50 -7.45 -8.46
CA PHE A 308 3.95 -7.31 -7.08
C PHE A 308 5.25 -8.10 -6.93
N GLY A 309 6.26 -7.52 -6.28
CA GLY A 309 7.46 -8.23 -5.90
C GLY A 309 7.92 -7.87 -4.50
N MET A 310 8.50 -8.84 -3.80
CA MET A 310 9.10 -8.68 -2.49
C MET A 310 10.37 -9.52 -2.42
N ASN A 311 11.44 -8.97 -1.85
CA ASN A 311 12.64 -9.74 -1.55
C ASN A 311 13.23 -9.36 -0.20
N ALA A 312 13.87 -10.32 0.46
CA ALA A 312 14.55 -10.15 1.73
C ALA A 312 15.86 -10.95 1.71
N GLN A 313 16.95 -10.34 2.18
CA GLN A 313 18.30 -10.92 2.15
C GLN A 313 18.98 -10.80 3.52
N ASP A 314 19.83 -11.78 3.81
CA ASP A 314 20.50 -11.95 5.10
C ASP A 314 19.50 -11.83 6.27
N ILE A 315 18.38 -12.54 6.16
CA ILE A 315 17.35 -12.62 7.20
C ILE A 315 17.97 -13.28 8.44
N SER A 316 17.68 -12.72 9.61
CA SER A 316 18.17 -13.23 10.89
C SER A 316 17.08 -13.18 11.97
N LEU A 317 17.15 -14.14 12.88
CA LEU A 317 16.31 -14.19 14.08
C LEU A 317 17.10 -14.84 15.21
N ASP A 318 17.33 -14.06 16.26
CA ASP A 318 17.97 -14.47 17.51
C ASP A 318 16.95 -14.31 18.64
N THR A 319 16.36 -15.42 19.07
CA THR A 319 15.36 -15.44 20.14
C THR A 319 15.55 -16.66 21.03
N PRO A 320 15.46 -16.51 22.38
CA PRO A 320 15.49 -17.65 23.29
C PRO A 320 14.30 -18.60 23.11
N LEU A 321 13.24 -18.17 22.39
CA LEU A 321 12.06 -19.00 22.11
C LEU A 321 12.29 -20.00 20.97
N MET A 322 13.34 -19.81 20.17
CA MET A 322 13.67 -20.70 19.07
C MET A 322 14.75 -21.70 19.53
N PRO A 323 14.46 -23.01 19.58
CA PRO A 323 15.48 -23.99 19.91
C PRO A 323 16.58 -23.97 18.84
N ALA A 324 17.84 -24.06 19.28
CA ALA A 324 19.01 -23.96 18.40
C ALA A 324 18.98 -24.97 17.22
N SER A 325 18.32 -26.11 17.39
CA SER A 325 18.16 -27.14 16.36
C SER A 325 17.33 -26.68 15.16
N TYR A 326 16.43 -25.69 15.32
CA TYR A 326 15.62 -25.14 14.22
C TYR A 326 16.30 -23.95 13.50
N SER A 327 17.36 -23.37 14.07
CA SER A 327 18.05 -22.23 13.48
C SER A 327 18.50 -22.45 12.02
N PRO A 328 19.03 -23.63 11.61
CA PRO A 328 19.43 -23.87 10.22
C PRO A 328 18.26 -23.85 9.21
N PHE A 329 17.01 -23.97 9.67
CA PHE A 329 15.81 -23.93 8.82
C PHE A 329 15.27 -22.52 8.62
N LEU A 330 15.78 -21.52 9.35
CA LEU A 330 15.39 -20.14 9.11
C LEU A 330 15.80 -19.73 7.70
N PRO A 331 14.87 -19.16 6.90
CA PRO A 331 15.25 -18.57 5.63
C PRO A 331 16.29 -17.47 5.88
N THR A 332 17.37 -17.49 5.11
CA THR A 332 18.36 -16.41 5.00
C THR A 332 18.04 -15.49 3.82
N SER A 333 17.30 -15.99 2.83
CA SER A 333 16.74 -15.18 1.76
C SER A 333 15.35 -15.66 1.35
N PHE A 334 14.52 -14.71 0.95
CA PHE A 334 13.18 -14.96 0.42
C PHE A 334 12.91 -14.02 -0.75
N GLU A 335 12.28 -14.51 -1.81
CA GLU A 335 11.81 -13.68 -2.92
C GLU A 335 10.44 -14.18 -3.38
N LEU A 336 9.52 -13.25 -3.62
CA LEU A 336 8.19 -13.50 -4.16
C LEU A 336 7.94 -12.49 -5.28
N GLN A 337 7.57 -12.98 -6.45
CA GLN A 337 7.03 -12.21 -7.55
C GLN A 337 5.67 -12.78 -7.91
N LEU A 338 4.68 -11.90 -8.00
CA LEU A 338 3.31 -12.20 -8.40
C LEU A 338 2.90 -11.26 -9.52
N ALA A 339 2.11 -11.73 -10.47
CA ALA A 339 1.48 -10.87 -11.46
C ALA A 339 0.08 -11.32 -11.84
N MET A 340 -0.76 -10.35 -12.19
CA MET A 340 -2.10 -10.56 -12.74
C MET A 340 -2.17 -9.84 -14.09
N PRO A 341 -1.94 -10.54 -15.21
CA PRO A 341 -2.07 -9.98 -16.54
C PRO A 341 -3.53 -9.89 -16.99
N ASN A 342 -3.77 -9.18 -18.10
CA ASN A 342 -5.05 -9.14 -18.82
C ASN A 342 -6.24 -8.55 -18.02
N LEU A 343 -5.96 -7.58 -17.14
CA LEU A 343 -7.00 -6.83 -16.44
C LEU A 343 -7.65 -5.81 -17.39
N ASP A 344 -8.96 -5.87 -17.54
CA ASP A 344 -9.75 -5.05 -18.48
C ASP A 344 -10.27 -3.77 -17.79
N PHE A 345 -9.38 -2.80 -17.58
CA PHE A 345 -9.72 -1.51 -17.00
C PHE A 345 -10.63 -0.67 -17.91
N ALA A 346 -10.61 -0.92 -19.22
CA ALA A 346 -11.51 -0.29 -20.18
C ALA A 346 -12.97 -0.70 -19.91
N SER A 347 -13.24 -2.01 -19.79
CA SER A 347 -14.57 -2.54 -19.47
C SER A 347 -15.07 -2.11 -18.09
N PHE A 348 -14.17 -2.04 -17.11
CA PHE A 348 -14.50 -1.46 -15.81
C PHE A 348 -14.88 0.03 -15.92
N GLY A 349 -14.11 0.81 -16.67
CA GLY A 349 -14.41 2.22 -16.94
C GLY A 349 -15.78 2.41 -17.59
N ASP A 350 -16.10 1.62 -18.62
CA ASP A 350 -17.39 1.66 -19.31
C ASP A 350 -18.56 1.33 -18.37
N ALA A 351 -18.40 0.32 -17.51
CA ALA A 351 -19.40 -0.03 -16.52
C ALA A 351 -19.57 1.07 -15.46
N LEU A 352 -18.49 1.73 -15.03
CA LEU A 352 -18.56 2.86 -14.10
C LEU A 352 -19.31 4.04 -14.73
N MET A 353 -19.13 4.28 -16.03
CA MET A 353 -19.85 5.32 -16.75
C MET A 353 -21.35 5.04 -16.94
N ALA A 354 -21.78 3.79 -16.77
CA ALA A 354 -23.18 3.40 -16.84
C ALA A 354 -23.94 3.62 -15.51
N VAL A 355 -23.24 3.83 -14.39
CA VAL A 355 -23.85 4.13 -13.09
C VAL A 355 -24.60 5.46 -13.16
N ASP A 356 -25.80 5.50 -12.57
CA ASP A 356 -26.57 6.72 -12.42
C ASP A 356 -26.23 7.44 -11.11
N PHE A 357 -25.50 8.56 -11.20
CA PHE A 357 -25.15 9.39 -10.04
C PHE A 357 -26.26 10.38 -9.62
N SER A 358 -27.41 10.37 -10.30
CA SER A 358 -28.55 11.23 -9.96
C SER A 358 -29.58 10.56 -9.05
N SER A 359 -29.44 9.26 -8.79
CA SER A 359 -30.30 8.52 -7.86
C SER A 359 -29.70 8.49 -6.46
N ALA A 360 -30.53 8.72 -5.44
CA ALA A 360 -30.17 8.45 -4.04
C ALA A 360 -30.20 6.96 -3.68
N GLU A 361 -30.74 6.11 -4.58
CA GLU A 361 -30.70 4.66 -4.40
C GLU A 361 -29.30 4.14 -4.73
N ALA A 362 -28.83 3.14 -3.97
CA ALA A 362 -27.56 2.51 -4.24
C ALA A 362 -27.56 1.95 -5.68
N PRO A 363 -26.42 2.01 -6.40
CA PRO A 363 -26.32 1.46 -7.75
C PRO A 363 -26.84 0.01 -7.78
N GLU A 364 -27.66 -0.33 -8.77
CA GLU A 364 -28.16 -1.71 -8.92
C GLU A 364 -27.01 -2.72 -9.10
N THR A 365 -25.87 -2.25 -9.61
CA THR A 365 -24.65 -3.05 -9.72
C THR A 365 -23.84 -2.97 -8.43
N SER A 366 -23.73 -4.09 -7.72
CA SER A 366 -22.88 -4.17 -6.53
C SER A 366 -21.41 -3.94 -6.88
N GLY A 367 -20.61 -3.51 -5.89
CA GLY A 367 -19.15 -3.36 -6.08
C GLY A 367 -18.46 -4.65 -6.53
N GLU A 368 -19.03 -5.81 -6.20
CA GLU A 368 -18.56 -7.13 -6.63
C GLU A 368 -18.82 -7.37 -8.13
N GLU A 369 -20.03 -7.06 -8.60
CA GLU A 369 -20.37 -7.15 -10.03
C GLU A 369 -19.57 -6.16 -10.88
N MET A 370 -19.23 -5.00 -10.30
CA MET A 370 -18.29 -4.06 -10.91
C MET A 370 -16.87 -4.61 -10.96
N ALA A 371 -16.37 -5.23 -9.89
CA ALA A 371 -15.04 -5.81 -9.86
C ALA A 371 -14.88 -6.94 -10.89
N LYS A 372 -15.95 -7.71 -11.18
CA LYS A 372 -15.96 -8.73 -12.23
C LYS A 372 -15.60 -8.18 -13.61
N LYS A 373 -15.80 -6.88 -13.86
CA LYS A 373 -15.47 -6.23 -15.15
C LYS A 373 -13.98 -6.12 -15.44
N PHE A 374 -13.11 -6.25 -14.44
CA PHE A 374 -11.67 -6.36 -14.67
C PHE A 374 -11.26 -7.68 -15.33
N PHE A 375 -12.12 -8.71 -15.27
CA PHE A 375 -11.79 -10.05 -15.73
C PHE A 375 -12.50 -10.32 -17.06
N ARG A 376 -11.77 -10.15 -18.17
CA ARG A 376 -12.28 -10.43 -19.51
C ARG A 376 -12.79 -11.87 -19.59
N ASP A 377 -14.01 -12.03 -20.11
CA ASP A 377 -14.73 -13.31 -20.17
C ASP A 377 -14.88 -14.04 -18.82
N GLY A 378 -14.78 -13.28 -17.71
CA GLY A 378 -14.80 -13.80 -16.35
C GLY A 378 -13.54 -14.60 -15.98
N ARG A 379 -12.42 -14.43 -16.69
CA ARG A 379 -11.18 -15.16 -16.43
C ARG A 379 -10.17 -14.36 -15.62
N LEU A 380 -9.62 -15.02 -14.62
CA LEU A 380 -8.50 -14.56 -13.82
C LEU A 380 -7.27 -15.39 -14.15
N VAL A 381 -6.15 -14.72 -14.41
CA VAL A 381 -4.83 -15.33 -14.50
C VAL A 381 -3.97 -14.76 -13.38
N VAL A 382 -3.34 -15.63 -12.61
CA VAL A 382 -2.33 -15.27 -11.61
C VAL A 382 -1.04 -16.00 -11.96
N GLU A 383 0.01 -15.24 -12.18
CA GLU A 383 1.36 -15.74 -12.41
C GLU A 383 2.19 -15.59 -11.13
N PHE A 384 3.03 -16.58 -10.89
CA PHE A 384 4.10 -16.55 -9.89
C PHE A 384 5.42 -16.68 -10.64
N PRO A 385 5.95 -15.58 -11.23
CA PRO A 385 7.18 -15.65 -12.02
C PRO A 385 8.38 -16.18 -11.23
N LYS A 386 8.39 -15.94 -9.91
CA LYS A 386 9.41 -16.46 -9.00
C LYS A 386 8.91 -16.50 -7.57
N VAL A 387 9.08 -17.63 -6.91
CA VAL A 387 9.03 -17.76 -5.46
C VAL A 387 10.27 -18.52 -5.06
N SER A 388 11.11 -17.94 -4.21
CA SER A 388 12.32 -18.61 -3.75
C SER A 388 12.51 -18.44 -2.25
N ALA A 389 13.01 -19.50 -1.62
CA ALA A 389 13.35 -19.50 -0.21
C ALA A 389 14.61 -20.33 -0.01
N LYS A 390 15.57 -19.77 0.71
CA LYS A 390 16.84 -20.43 0.98
C LYS A 390 17.18 -20.31 2.46
N SER A 391 17.68 -21.39 3.04
CA SER A 391 18.24 -21.47 4.39
C SER A 391 19.60 -22.19 4.34
N ASP A 392 20.13 -22.56 5.50
CA ASP A 392 21.30 -23.42 5.57
C ASP A 392 21.00 -24.85 5.12
N VAL A 393 19.75 -25.31 5.16
CA VAL A 393 19.39 -26.72 4.91
C VAL A 393 18.40 -26.93 3.76
N TYR A 394 17.90 -25.88 3.13
CA TYR A 394 17.10 -25.96 1.90
C TYR A 394 17.37 -24.79 0.95
N ASP A 395 17.13 -25.04 -0.33
CA ASP A 395 17.16 -24.03 -1.40
C ASP A 395 16.07 -24.43 -2.41
N LEU A 396 14.99 -23.63 -2.44
CA LEU A 396 13.78 -23.89 -3.19
C LEU A 396 13.50 -22.73 -4.13
N ASP A 397 13.22 -23.05 -5.39
CA ASP A 397 12.70 -22.14 -6.41
C ASP A 397 11.37 -22.70 -6.94
N MET A 398 10.37 -21.84 -7.13
CA MET A 398 9.09 -22.18 -7.73
C MET A 398 8.67 -21.12 -8.76
N THR A 399 8.13 -21.58 -9.87
CA THR A 399 7.40 -20.74 -10.84
C THR A 399 6.03 -21.34 -11.08
N GLY A 400 5.02 -20.53 -11.38
CA GLY A 400 3.71 -21.07 -11.73
C GLY A 400 2.74 -20.10 -12.37
N LYS A 401 1.64 -20.66 -12.85
CA LYS A 401 0.51 -19.95 -13.43
C LYS A 401 -0.78 -20.65 -12.97
N ILE A 402 -1.71 -19.89 -12.44
CA ILE A 402 -3.08 -20.32 -12.15
C ILE A 402 -4.00 -19.55 -13.10
N GLU A 403 -4.91 -20.27 -13.74
CA GLU A 403 -5.95 -19.68 -14.58
C GLU A 403 -7.30 -20.25 -14.17
N GLY A 404 -8.27 -19.40 -13.87
CA GLY A 404 -9.58 -19.83 -13.45
C GLY A 404 -10.68 -18.85 -13.85
N ARG A 405 -11.93 -19.20 -13.52
CA ARG A 405 -13.05 -18.28 -13.65
C ARG A 405 -13.37 -17.61 -12.31
N VAL A 406 -13.85 -16.37 -12.35
CA VAL A 406 -14.24 -15.61 -11.16
C VAL A 406 -15.68 -15.88 -10.71
N ASP A 407 -16.46 -16.61 -11.51
CA ASP A 407 -17.86 -16.96 -11.23
C ASP A 407 -18.04 -18.40 -10.72
N THR A 408 -16.97 -19.19 -10.62
CA THR A 408 -17.00 -20.55 -10.09
C THR A 408 -15.66 -20.97 -9.50
N GLU A 409 -15.70 -21.71 -8.41
CA GLU A 409 -14.50 -22.27 -7.76
C GLU A 409 -14.00 -23.57 -8.43
N LYS A 410 -14.80 -24.17 -9.30
CA LYS A 410 -14.52 -25.50 -9.88
C LYS A 410 -13.83 -25.45 -11.26
N ASP A 411 -13.81 -24.31 -11.96
CA ASP A 411 -13.13 -24.16 -13.26
C ASP A 411 -11.80 -23.43 -13.10
N TYR A 412 -10.75 -24.18 -12.77
CA TYR A 412 -9.38 -23.67 -12.75
C TYR A 412 -8.37 -24.69 -13.28
N SER A 413 -7.25 -24.18 -13.75
CA SER A 413 -6.06 -24.95 -14.11
C SER A 413 -4.83 -24.32 -13.47
N MET A 414 -3.83 -25.15 -13.19
CA MET A 414 -2.56 -24.73 -12.63
C MET A 414 -1.41 -25.39 -13.37
N GLU A 415 -0.36 -24.63 -13.64
CA GLU A 415 0.95 -25.15 -14.02
C GLU A 415 1.96 -24.60 -13.01
N ALA A 416 2.80 -25.46 -12.44
CA ALA A 416 3.86 -25.03 -11.54
C ALA A 416 5.12 -25.89 -11.76
N THR A 417 6.28 -25.27 -11.65
CA THR A 417 7.56 -25.98 -11.59
C THR A 417 8.19 -25.67 -10.24
N ILE A 418 8.51 -26.72 -9.48
CA ILE A 418 9.27 -26.63 -8.23
C ILE A 418 10.66 -27.21 -8.48
N LEU A 419 11.70 -26.49 -8.04
CA LEU A 419 13.09 -26.91 -8.07
C LEU A 419 13.64 -26.87 -6.64
N ALA A 420 14.30 -27.95 -6.23
CA ALA A 420 15.01 -28.03 -4.96
C ALA A 420 16.48 -28.36 -5.19
N ARG A 421 17.39 -27.52 -4.67
CA ARG A 421 18.82 -27.86 -4.60
C ARG A 421 19.10 -28.61 -3.29
N ASP A 422 20.00 -29.58 -3.34
CA ASP A 422 20.46 -30.33 -2.17
C ASP A 422 19.33 -30.92 -1.30
N LEU A 423 18.25 -31.43 -1.89
CA LEU A 423 17.10 -31.96 -1.14
C LEU A 423 17.49 -33.06 -0.13
N ASP A 424 18.54 -33.84 -0.41
CA ASP A 424 19.10 -34.81 0.53
C ASP A 424 19.62 -34.18 1.82
N LYS A 425 20.19 -32.97 1.73
CA LYS A 425 20.58 -32.17 2.89
C LYS A 425 19.36 -31.78 3.71
N THR A 426 18.28 -31.36 3.06
CA THR A 426 17.01 -31.06 3.75
C THR A 426 16.47 -32.28 4.47
N ILE A 427 16.40 -33.44 3.79
CA ILE A 427 15.92 -34.69 4.38
C ILE A 427 16.75 -35.07 5.60
N ALA A 428 18.08 -35.03 5.49
CA ALA A 428 18.99 -35.35 6.60
C ALA A 428 18.80 -34.40 7.79
N ALA A 429 18.63 -33.10 7.54
CA ALA A 429 18.37 -32.12 8.60
C ALA A 429 17.04 -32.39 9.33
N VAL A 430 15.97 -32.73 8.59
CA VAL A 430 14.67 -33.07 9.20
C VAL A 430 14.75 -34.38 9.97
N GLN A 431 15.50 -35.38 9.48
CA GLN A 431 15.75 -36.63 10.22
C GLN A 431 16.52 -36.41 11.52
N GLU A 432 17.46 -35.47 11.53
CA GLU A 432 18.18 -35.10 12.75
C GLU A 432 17.23 -34.47 13.77
N LEU A 433 16.39 -33.53 13.33
CA LEU A 433 15.35 -32.95 14.18
C LEU A 433 14.36 -33.98 14.71
N ALA A 434 14.01 -34.99 13.90
CA ALA A 434 13.08 -36.05 14.27
C ALA A 434 13.56 -36.89 15.47
N LYS A 435 14.87 -36.88 15.80
CA LYS A 435 15.40 -37.53 17.00
C LYS A 435 14.94 -36.85 18.29
N THR A 436 14.67 -35.55 18.22
CA THR A 436 14.23 -34.73 19.36
C THR A 436 12.75 -34.35 19.29
N ASP A 437 12.16 -34.39 18.10
CA ASP A 437 10.75 -34.10 17.83
C ASP A 437 10.15 -35.24 16.97
N PRO A 438 9.58 -36.29 17.60
CA PRO A 438 9.11 -37.48 16.90
C PRO A 438 8.11 -37.23 15.77
N ASP A 439 7.33 -36.15 15.83
CA ASP A 439 6.32 -35.80 14.81
C ASP A 439 6.98 -35.49 13.45
N LEU A 440 8.24 -35.04 13.45
CA LEU A 440 9.02 -34.79 12.23
C LEU A 440 9.47 -36.07 11.51
N SER A 441 9.32 -37.24 12.12
CA SER A 441 9.59 -38.52 11.45
C SER A 441 8.65 -38.73 10.26
N GLN A 442 7.37 -38.37 10.42
CA GLN A 442 6.38 -38.45 9.35
C GLN A 442 6.67 -37.43 8.24
N VAL A 443 7.12 -36.23 8.62
CA VAL A 443 7.53 -35.18 7.68
C VAL A 443 8.71 -35.65 6.82
N SER A 444 9.75 -36.22 7.44
CA SER A 444 10.89 -36.77 6.71
C SER A 444 10.48 -37.86 5.72
N PHE A 445 9.63 -38.81 6.15
CA PHE A 445 9.08 -39.84 5.27
C PHE A 445 8.28 -39.25 4.11
N GLY A 446 7.46 -38.23 4.38
CA GLY A 446 6.73 -37.48 3.37
C GLY A 446 7.65 -36.87 2.31
N ILE A 447 8.72 -36.17 2.72
CA ILE A 447 9.69 -35.56 1.80
C ILE A 447 10.39 -36.64 0.97
N MET A 448 10.76 -37.78 1.56
CA MET A 448 11.35 -38.90 0.82
C MET A 448 10.40 -39.48 -0.24
N MET A 449 9.10 -39.60 0.08
CA MET A 449 8.08 -40.02 -0.90
C MET A 449 7.95 -39.00 -2.03
N VAL A 450 7.89 -37.70 -1.71
CA VAL A 450 7.82 -36.61 -2.71
C VAL A 450 9.06 -36.60 -3.61
N LYS A 451 10.26 -36.81 -3.05
CA LYS A 451 11.50 -36.98 -3.81
C LYS A 451 11.41 -38.11 -4.83
N GLY A 452 10.71 -39.19 -4.52
CA GLY A 452 10.50 -40.31 -5.43
C GLY A 452 9.79 -39.94 -6.75
N PHE A 453 9.05 -38.84 -6.77
CA PHE A 453 8.38 -38.31 -7.97
C PHE A 453 9.22 -37.28 -8.73
N ALA A 454 10.37 -36.86 -8.20
CA ALA A 454 11.20 -35.82 -8.81
C ALA A 454 11.94 -36.35 -10.05
N LYS A 455 12.13 -35.46 -11.04
CA LYS A 455 13.20 -35.59 -12.04
C LYS A 455 14.48 -34.98 -11.46
N THR A 456 15.63 -35.49 -11.86
CA THR A 456 16.91 -34.86 -11.55
C THR A 456 17.39 -34.09 -12.78
N ASP A 457 17.53 -32.77 -12.64
CA ASP A 457 18.08 -31.92 -13.69
C ASP A 457 19.59 -32.17 -13.85
N ALA A 458 20.17 -31.72 -14.97
CA ALA A 458 21.60 -31.95 -15.28
C ALA A 458 22.56 -31.35 -14.25
N ASP A 459 22.12 -30.33 -13.51
CA ASP A 459 22.85 -29.69 -12.42
C ASP A 459 22.60 -30.34 -11.04
N GLY A 460 21.89 -31.48 -11.00
CA GLY A 460 21.63 -32.25 -9.79
C GLY A 460 20.39 -31.83 -9.00
N ARG A 461 19.64 -30.81 -9.45
CA ARG A 461 18.43 -30.35 -8.74
C ARG A 461 17.27 -31.33 -8.89
N SER A 462 16.46 -31.45 -7.85
CA SER A 462 15.18 -32.17 -7.90
C SER A 462 14.11 -31.27 -8.50
N ARG A 463 13.40 -31.74 -9.52
CA ARG A 463 12.40 -30.99 -10.27
C ARG A 463 11.03 -31.70 -10.27
N TRP A 464 9.99 -30.93 -10.03
CA TRP A 464 8.60 -31.35 -10.20
C TRP A 464 7.87 -30.35 -11.09
N ASP A 465 7.42 -30.81 -12.26
CA ASP A 465 6.48 -30.08 -13.09
C ASP A 465 5.06 -30.56 -12.73
N ILE A 466 4.28 -29.72 -12.06
CA ILE A 466 2.94 -30.01 -11.56
C ILE A 466 1.93 -29.38 -12.52
N SER A 467 0.95 -30.16 -12.97
CA SER A 467 -0.18 -29.66 -13.74
C SER A 467 -1.49 -30.10 -13.11
N VAL A 468 -2.42 -29.16 -12.92
CA VAL A 468 -3.81 -29.40 -12.54
C VAL A 468 -4.69 -29.00 -13.71
N SER A 469 -5.45 -29.96 -14.23
CA SER A 469 -6.42 -29.75 -15.29
C SER A 469 -7.75 -29.27 -14.72
N ARG A 470 -8.59 -28.65 -15.57
CA ARG A 470 -9.92 -28.13 -15.20
C ARG A 470 -10.93 -29.18 -14.76
N ASP A 471 -10.68 -30.43 -15.09
CA ASP A 471 -11.47 -31.56 -14.62
C ASP A 471 -10.97 -32.09 -13.26
N GLY A 472 -10.03 -31.39 -12.61
CA GLY A 472 -9.48 -31.78 -11.31
C GLY A 472 -8.39 -32.85 -11.37
N ALA A 473 -8.00 -33.31 -12.57
CA ALA A 473 -6.90 -34.25 -12.74
C ALA A 473 -5.55 -33.58 -12.40
N VAL A 474 -4.67 -34.33 -11.73
CA VAL A 474 -3.35 -33.85 -11.30
C VAL A 474 -2.28 -34.75 -11.87
N ALA A 475 -1.26 -34.15 -12.49
CA ALA A 475 -0.07 -34.83 -12.94
C ALA A 475 1.19 -34.18 -12.40
N VAL A 476 2.21 -35.01 -12.18
CA VAL A 476 3.56 -34.59 -11.77
C VAL A 476 4.52 -35.19 -12.78
N ASN A 477 5.36 -34.34 -13.39
CA ASN A 477 6.35 -34.73 -14.39
C ASN A 477 5.77 -35.46 -15.61
N GLY A 478 4.47 -35.25 -15.89
CA GLY A 478 3.68 -35.92 -16.94
C GLY A 478 3.00 -37.21 -16.49
N GLN A 479 3.24 -37.69 -15.27
CA GLN A 479 2.57 -38.85 -14.70
C GLN A 479 1.34 -38.43 -13.91
N GLN A 480 0.17 -38.94 -14.30
CA GLN A 480 -1.08 -38.69 -13.60
C GLN A 480 -1.08 -39.36 -12.22
N ILE A 481 -1.26 -38.56 -11.18
CA ILE A 481 -1.34 -39.01 -9.78
C ILE A 481 -2.77 -38.96 -9.22
N LYS A 482 -3.64 -38.13 -9.82
CA LYS A 482 -5.09 -38.07 -9.53
C LYS A 482 -5.84 -37.98 -10.86
N GLY A 483 -6.91 -38.76 -11.02
CA GLY A 483 -7.80 -38.65 -12.17
C GLY A 483 -8.79 -37.50 -12.08
N PRO A 484 -9.59 -37.30 -13.14
CA PRO A 484 -10.65 -36.30 -13.15
C PRO A 484 -11.61 -36.50 -11.97
N ASP A 485 -12.11 -35.40 -11.42
CA ASP A 485 -13.19 -35.44 -10.44
C ASP A 485 -14.42 -36.08 -11.08
N GLY A 486 -15.07 -36.99 -10.35
CA GLY A 486 -16.29 -37.65 -10.81
C GLY A 486 -17.43 -36.63 -10.98
N PRO A 487 -18.47 -36.94 -11.79
CA PRO A 487 -19.66 -36.10 -11.84
C PRO A 487 -20.24 -35.99 -10.42
N ASP A 488 -20.53 -34.76 -9.97
CA ASP A 488 -21.12 -34.46 -8.67
C ASP A 488 -22.33 -35.41 -8.42
N GLN A 489 -22.13 -36.50 -7.68
CA GLN A 489 -23.21 -37.24 -7.07
C GLN A 489 -23.51 -36.52 -5.77
N ASP A 490 -24.48 -35.61 -5.82
CA ASP A 490 -25.22 -35.20 -4.63
C ASP A 490 -25.58 -36.49 -3.86
N GLN A 491 -25.06 -36.59 -2.64
CA GLN A 491 -25.36 -37.67 -1.72
C GLN A 491 -26.82 -37.58 -1.29
N GLY A 492 -27.71 -38.07 -2.14
CA GLY A 492 -28.95 -38.71 -1.70
C GLY A 492 -28.61 -40.08 -1.11
N LEU A 493 -27.94 -40.10 0.05
CA LEU A 493 -27.92 -41.30 0.87
C LEU A 493 -29.26 -41.35 1.61
N GLU A 494 -30.23 -41.98 0.95
CA GLU A 494 -31.33 -42.65 1.63
C GLU A 494 -30.74 -43.53 2.72
N THR A 495 -31.03 -43.17 3.97
CA THR A 495 -30.75 -43.97 5.15
C THR A 495 -31.34 -45.37 4.94
N GLU A 496 -30.49 -46.37 4.69
CA GLU A 496 -30.87 -47.77 4.85
C GLU A 496 -31.22 -47.98 6.32
N GLN A 497 -32.52 -48.06 6.61
CA GLN A 497 -33.04 -48.56 7.87
C GLN A 497 -32.78 -50.08 7.93
N GLU A 498 -31.80 -50.48 8.74
CA GLU A 498 -31.75 -51.85 9.26
C GLU A 498 -32.90 -52.08 10.27
N PRO A 499 -33.50 -53.28 10.30
CA PRO A 499 -34.69 -53.55 11.10
C PRO A 499 -34.35 -53.78 12.58
N ASP A 500 -35.16 -53.14 13.41
CA ASP A 500 -35.22 -53.29 14.87
C ASP A 500 -35.59 -54.73 15.28
N GLN A 501 -34.68 -55.42 15.97
CA GLN A 501 -34.98 -56.54 16.87
C GLN A 501 -34.19 -56.39 18.18
N GLY A 502 -34.69 -55.53 19.06
CA GLY A 502 -34.93 -55.74 20.49
C GLY A 502 -33.88 -56.44 21.37
N GLN A 503 -33.50 -55.77 22.46
CA GLN A 503 -33.69 -56.32 23.81
C GLN A 503 -33.60 -55.27 24.92
N ASP A 504 -34.55 -55.38 25.84
CA ASP A 504 -34.80 -54.61 27.06
C ASP A 504 -33.59 -54.42 27.99
N ALA A 505 -33.48 -53.21 28.57
CA ALA A 505 -33.24 -53.02 30.01
C ALA A 505 -33.65 -51.61 30.46
N ALA A 506 -34.57 -51.54 31.43
CA ALA A 506 -35.17 -50.34 32.01
C ALA A 506 -34.19 -49.45 32.82
N PRO A 507 -34.50 -48.15 33.02
CA PRO A 507 -33.70 -47.25 33.84
C PRO A 507 -34.12 -47.27 35.33
N ALA A 508 -33.15 -47.19 36.24
CA ALA A 508 -33.39 -46.95 37.66
C ALA A 508 -33.49 -45.43 37.98
N PRO A 509 -34.35 -45.00 38.92
CA PRO A 509 -34.69 -43.59 39.14
C PRO A 509 -33.79 -42.89 40.20
N PRO A 510 -33.93 -41.56 40.42
CA PRO A 510 -32.85 -40.68 40.86
C PRO A 510 -32.73 -40.58 42.38
N GLN A 511 -31.54 -40.20 42.87
CA GLN A 511 -31.38 -39.65 44.22
C GLN A 511 -30.51 -38.40 44.19
N GLN A 512 -31.15 -37.28 44.58
CA GLN A 512 -30.55 -36.07 45.12
C GLN A 512 -30.46 -36.19 46.65
N PRO A 513 -29.73 -35.33 47.39
CA PRO A 513 -29.26 -33.98 47.05
C PRO A 513 -27.77 -33.82 46.75
#